data_AF-A0AA42UG74-F1
#
_entry.id   AF-A0AA42UG74-F1
#
_cell.length_a   1.000
_cell.length_b   1.000
_cell.length_c   1.000
_cell.angle_alpha   90.00
_cell.angle_beta   90.00
_cell.angle_gamma   90.00
#
_symmetry.space_group_name_H-M   'P 1'
#
loop_
_entity.id
_entity.type
_entity.pdbx_description
1 polymer ?
#
loop_
_entity_poly.entity_id
_entity_poly.type
_entity_poly.pdbx_seq_one_letter_code
_entity_poly.pdbx_strand_id
1 'polypeptide(L)'
;MIDFHEAIKIAMNNVTTLIPKATDINLEGAMISADDRLYEINLSYEIPDNSFESISDEINNNPLYAMTRLMRKRREQKVFLVNKLDGKFRGFKNFKERS
;
A
#
# COMPACT_ATOMS: atom_id res chain seq x y z
N MET A 1 23.64 -9.73 0.84
CA MET A 1 22.35 -10.44 0.78
C MET A 1 21.53 -9.90 1.93
N ILE A 2 20.43 -9.25 1.61
CA ILE A 2 19.59 -8.61 2.62
C ILE A 2 18.61 -9.64 3.20
N ASP A 3 18.18 -9.40 4.44
CA ASP A 3 17.13 -10.21 5.05
C ASP A 3 15.73 -9.63 4.75
N PHE A 4 14.70 -10.35 5.18
CA PHE A 4 13.32 -9.89 5.03
C PHE A 4 13.03 -8.58 5.76
N HIS A 5 13.68 -8.33 6.90
CA HIS A 5 13.45 -7.13 7.69
C HIS A 5 13.96 -5.87 6.97
N GLU A 6 15.13 -5.96 6.34
CA GLU A 6 15.66 -4.94 5.46
C GLU A 6 14.78 -4.74 4.22
N ALA A 7 14.33 -5.83 3.58
CA ALA A 7 13.43 -5.74 2.43
C ALA A 7 12.10 -5.05 2.77
N ILE A 8 11.53 -5.34 3.94
CA ILE A 8 10.29 -4.69 4.43
C ILE A 8 10.52 -3.20 4.66
N LYS A 9 11.63 -2.82 5.32
CA LYS A 9 11.98 -1.40 5.52
C LYS A 9 12.10 -0.65 4.21
N ILE A 10 12.76 -1.25 3.22
CA ILE A 10 12.92 -0.66 1.89
C ILE A 10 11.55 -0.50 1.21
N ALA A 11 10.69 -1.52 1.28
CA ALA A 11 9.34 -1.45 0.72
C ALA A 11 8.50 -0.35 1.39
N MET A 12 8.50 -0.26 2.73
CA MET A 12 7.77 0.77 3.48
C MET A 12 8.22 2.19 3.14
N ASN A 13 9.53 2.42 3.07
CA ASN A 13 10.08 3.73 2.67
C ASN A 13 9.70 4.10 1.22
N ASN A 14 9.64 3.12 0.33
CA ASN A 14 9.20 3.35 -1.04
C ASN A 14 7.69 3.66 -1.12
N VAL A 15 6.84 3.06 -0.28
CA VAL A 15 5.40 3.38 -0.26
C VAL A 15 5.17 4.84 0.09
N THR A 16 5.80 5.32 1.17
CA THR A 16 5.63 6.71 1.62
C THR A 16 6.19 7.71 0.61
N THR A 17 7.24 7.34 -0.12
CA THR A 17 7.87 8.18 -1.15
C THR A 17 7.05 8.22 -2.45
N LEU A 18 6.58 7.06 -2.92
CA LEU A 18 5.86 6.93 -4.19
C LEU A 18 4.38 7.29 -4.06
N ILE A 19 3.82 7.14 -2.86
CA ILE A 19 2.40 7.35 -2.57
C ILE A 19 2.32 8.24 -1.31
N PRO A 20 2.58 9.54 -1.45
CA PRO A 20 2.70 10.47 -0.32
C PRO A 20 1.40 10.63 0.48
N LYS A 21 0.26 10.22 -0.08
CA LYS A 21 -1.05 10.20 0.60
C LYS A 21 -1.38 8.85 1.24
N ALA A 22 -0.52 7.84 1.15
CA ALA A 22 -0.79 6.54 1.74
C ALA A 22 -0.86 6.66 3.27
N THR A 23 -1.97 6.20 3.85
CA THR A 23 -2.21 6.12 5.28
C THR A 23 -2.51 4.68 5.67
N ASP A 24 -2.37 4.34 6.96
CA ASP A 24 -2.64 2.98 7.47
C ASP A 24 -1.90 1.87 6.70
N ILE A 25 -0.58 2.04 6.54
CA ILE A 25 0.28 1.11 5.81
C ILE A 25 0.50 -0.14 6.67
N ASN A 26 0.06 -1.29 6.18
CA ASN A 26 0.15 -2.57 6.86
C ASN A 26 0.88 -3.61 6.01
N LEU A 27 1.68 -4.46 6.67
CA LEU A 27 2.36 -5.59 6.04
C LEU A 27 1.42 -6.79 6.00
N GLU A 28 1.01 -7.19 4.81
CA GLU A 28 0.12 -8.34 4.59
C GLU A 28 0.89 -9.65 4.43
N GLY A 29 2.13 -9.58 3.95
CA GLY A 29 2.96 -10.75 3.79
C GLY A 29 4.29 -10.46 3.12
N ALA A 30 5.23 -11.39 3.26
CA ALA A 30 6.52 -11.34 2.61
C ALA A 30 6.88 -12.73 2.13
N MET A 31 7.30 -12.85 0.87
CA MET A 31 7.74 -14.12 0.29
C MET A 31 8.93 -13.90 -0.64
N ILE A 32 9.59 -14.99 -1.01
CA ILE A 32 10.62 -14.96 -2.05
C ILE A 32 9.96 -15.30 -3.39
N SER A 33 10.34 -14.61 -4.45
CA SER A 33 9.90 -14.89 -5.82
C SER A 33 10.29 -16.31 -6.23
N ALA A 34 9.56 -16.91 -7.18
CA ALA A 34 9.84 -18.26 -7.68
C ALA A 34 11.30 -18.47 -8.15
N ASP A 35 11.93 -17.42 -8.70
CA ASP A 35 13.31 -17.46 -9.20
C ASP A 35 14.38 -17.22 -8.10
N ASP A 36 13.99 -17.16 -6.82
CA ASP A 36 14.83 -16.85 -5.64
C ASP A 36 15.59 -15.51 -5.67
N ARG A 37 15.31 -14.64 -6.65
CA ARG A 37 16.05 -13.39 -6.87
C ARG A 37 15.48 -12.18 -6.14
N LEU A 38 14.18 -12.18 -5.86
CA LEU A 38 13.46 -11.02 -5.33
C LEU A 38 12.70 -11.39 -4.05
N TYR A 39 12.68 -10.48 -3.11
CA TYR A 39 11.68 -10.44 -2.06
C TYR A 39 10.43 -9.73 -2.59
N GLU A 40 9.29 -10.39 -2.46
CA GLU A 40 7.97 -9.86 -2.75
C GLU A 40 7.31 -9.47 -1.42
N ILE A 41 7.22 -8.17 -1.17
CA ILE A 41 6.65 -7.60 0.06
C ILE A 41 5.26 -7.05 -0.26
N ASN A 42 4.23 -7.66 0.32
CA ASN A 42 2.84 -7.28 0.13
C ASN A 42 2.46 -6.23 1.18
N LEU A 43 2.18 -5.01 0.73
CA LEU A 43 1.74 -3.91 1.59
C LEU A 43 0.32 -3.51 1.19
N SER A 44 -0.52 -3.32 2.20
CA SER A 44 -1.82 -2.67 2.05
C SER A 44 -1.77 -1.27 2.64
N TYR A 45 -2.53 -0.34 2.07
CA TYR A 45 -2.64 1.02 2.59
C TYR A 45 -3.95 1.66 2.11
N GLU A 46 -4.42 2.65 2.84
CA GLU A 46 -5.54 3.50 2.45
C GLU A 46 -5.03 4.71 1.66
N ILE A 47 -5.73 5.08 0.59
CA ILE A 47 -5.55 6.38 -0.07
C ILE A 47 -6.78 7.24 0.26
N PRO A 48 -6.64 8.35 0.99
CA PRO A 48 -7.72 9.29 1.19
C PRO A 48 -8.07 9.98 -0.14
N ASP A 49 -9.35 9.92 -0.50
CA ASP A 49 -9.90 10.59 -1.67
C ASP A 49 -10.24 12.06 -1.30
N ASN A 50 -9.40 13.01 -1.72
CA ASN A 50 -9.60 14.45 -1.47
C ASN A 50 -10.66 15.08 -2.41
N SER A 51 -11.37 14.31 -3.23
CA SER A 51 -12.31 14.87 -4.21
C SER A 51 -13.53 15.62 -3.61
N PHE A 52 -13.68 15.65 -2.28
CA PHE A 52 -14.83 16.22 -1.58
C PHE A 52 -14.48 17.33 -0.58
N GLU A 53 -13.31 17.97 -0.70
CA GLU A 53 -12.93 19.15 0.13
C GLU A 53 -13.84 20.39 -0.08
N SER A 54 -14.93 20.30 -0.85
CA SER A 54 -15.82 21.42 -1.19
C SER A 54 -17.30 21.16 -0.90
N ILE A 55 -17.64 20.38 0.12
CA ILE A 55 -19.04 20.22 0.53
C ILE A 55 -19.24 20.81 1.93
N SER A 56 -20.12 21.81 1.98
CA SER A 56 -20.46 22.64 3.13
C SER A 56 -20.78 21.85 4.40
N ASP A 57 -20.46 22.45 5.55
CA ASP A 57 -20.66 21.91 6.90
C ASP A 57 -22.09 21.45 7.22
N GLU A 58 -23.08 21.83 6.42
CA GLU A 58 -24.49 21.47 6.59
C GLU A 58 -24.80 19.98 6.30
N ILE A 59 -23.94 19.26 5.56
CA ILE A 59 -24.20 17.86 5.15
C ILE A 59 -23.50 16.83 6.08
N ASN A 60 -22.61 17.28 6.98
CA ASN A 60 -21.82 16.41 7.86
C ASN A 60 -22.63 15.59 8.89
N ASN A 61 -23.91 15.91 9.11
CA ASN A 61 -24.78 15.21 10.08
C ASN A 61 -25.61 14.06 9.49
N ASN A 62 -25.45 13.72 8.21
CA ASN A 62 -26.24 12.66 7.59
C ASN A 62 -25.55 11.28 7.71
N PRO A 63 -26.15 10.26 8.36
CA PRO A 63 -25.56 8.93 8.51
C PRO A 63 -25.26 8.21 7.19
N LEU A 64 -25.97 8.55 6.10
CA LEU A 64 -25.65 8.05 4.76
C LEU A 64 -24.32 8.60 4.24
N TYR A 65 -23.91 9.81 4.64
CA TYR A 65 -22.62 10.41 4.30
C TYR A 65 -21.46 9.74 5.04
N ALA A 66 -21.66 9.37 6.31
CA ALA A 66 -20.68 8.56 7.05
C ALA A 66 -20.46 7.19 6.37
N MET A 67 -21.54 6.58 5.87
CA MET A 67 -21.48 5.31 5.13
C MET A 67 -20.73 5.46 3.80
N THR A 68 -21.00 6.51 3.01
CA THR A 68 -20.29 6.76 1.75
C THR A 68 -18.83 7.10 1.97
N ARG A 69 -18.49 7.85 3.03
CA ARG A 69 -17.09 8.13 3.43
C ARG A 69 -16.33 6.86 3.81
N LEU A 70 -16.99 5.94 4.51
CA LEU A 70 -16.41 4.64 4.87
C LEU A 70 -16.18 3.76 3.63
N MET A 71 -17.12 3.76 2.68
CA MET A 71 -16.97 3.07 1.40
C MET A 71 -15.93 3.69 0.46
N ARG A 72 -15.53 4.95 0.69
CA ARG A 72 -14.56 5.67 -0.15
C ARG A 72 -13.11 5.49 0.25
N LYS A 73 -12.84 4.99 1.46
CA LYS A 73 -11.50 4.57 1.88
C LYS A 73 -11.10 3.36 1.04
N ARG A 74 -10.46 3.61 -0.09
CA ARG A 74 -9.99 2.55 -0.97
C ARG A 74 -8.72 1.99 -0.36
N ARG A 75 -8.83 0.78 0.21
CA ARG A 75 -7.66 -0.01 0.58
C ARG A 75 -7.04 -0.56 -0.70
N GLU A 76 -5.81 -0.15 -0.99
CA GLU A 76 -5.03 -0.71 -2.08
C GLU A 76 -4.02 -1.71 -1.53
N GLN A 77 -3.76 -2.76 -2.33
CA GLN A 77 -2.73 -3.74 -2.02
C GLN A 77 -1.76 -3.83 -3.18
N LYS A 78 -0.47 -3.69 -2.89
CA LYS A 78 0.60 -3.79 -3.87
C LYS A 78 1.73 -4.66 -3.36
N VAL A 79 2.41 -5.29 -4.31
CA VAL A 79 3.57 -6.14 -4.06
C VAL A 79 4.81 -5.38 -4.48
N PHE A 80 5.68 -5.07 -3.52
CA PHE A 80 6.94 -4.38 -3.71
C PHE A 80 8.04 -5.42 -3.95
N LEU A 81 8.82 -5.22 -5.02
CA LEU A 81 9.87 -6.13 -5.44
C LEU A 81 11.22 -5.56 -5.01
N VAL A 82 11.92 -6.26 -4.12
CA VAL A 82 13.24 -5.87 -3.62
C VAL A 82 14.24 -6.95 -3.98
N ASN A 83 15.37 -6.58 -4.57
CA ASN A 83 16.41 -7.53 -4.95
C ASN A 83 17.12 -8.08 -3.70
N LYS A 84 17.19 -9.41 -3.61
CA LYS A 84 17.74 -10.14 -2.47
C LYS A 84 19.25 -9.92 -2.28
N LEU A 85 19.98 -9.66 -3.37
CA LEU A 85 21.44 -9.55 -3.34
C LEU A 85 21.93 -8.17 -2.87
N ASP A 86 21.39 -7.11 -3.47
CA ASP A 86 21.85 -5.72 -3.32
C ASP A 86 20.83 -4.80 -2.61
N GLY A 87 19.64 -5.31 -2.26
CA GLY A 87 18.58 -4.55 -1.63
C GLY A 87 17.95 -3.49 -2.53
N LYS A 88 18.23 -3.47 -3.84
CA LYS A 88 17.65 -2.47 -4.73
C LYS A 88 16.16 -2.71 -4.92
N PHE A 89 15.37 -1.66 -4.72
CA PHE A 89 13.98 -1.63 -5.12
C PHE A 89 13.87 -1.74 -6.65
N ARG A 90 13.11 -2.73 -7.13
CA ARG A 90 12.93 -3.02 -8.56
C ARG A 90 11.60 -2.51 -9.11
N GLY A 91 10.67 -2.15 -8.24
CA GLY A 91 9.33 -1.69 -8.62
C GLY A 91 8.23 -2.35 -7.81
N PHE A 92 6.98 -2.08 -8.17
CA PHE A 92 5.82 -2.70 -7.54
C PHE A 92 4.85 -3.23 -8.61
N LYS A 93 4.09 -4.26 -8.26
CA LYS A 93 2.98 -4.80 -9.07
C LYS A 93 1.69 -4.76 -8.27
N ASN A 94 0.56 -4.70 -8.96
CA ASN A 94 -0.73 -4.85 -8.30
C ASN A 94 -0.81 -6.24 -7.69
N PHE A 95 -1.37 -6.33 -6.48
CA PHE A 95 -1.69 -7.62 -5.90
C PHE A 95 -2.72 -8.30 -6.78
N LYS A 96 -2.32 -9.40 -7.44
CA LYS A 96 -3.25 -10.31 -8.10
C LYS A 96 -3.50 -11.42 -7.11
N GLU A 97 -4.71 -11.46 -6.57
CA GLU A 97 -5.21 -12.64 -5.87
C GLU A 97 -5.12 -13.80 -6.87
N ARG A 98 -4.36 -14.85 -6.55
CA ARG A 98 -4.33 -16.06 -7.36
C ARG A 98 -5.69 -16.75 -7.15
N SER A 99 -6.64 -16.46 -8.03
CA SER A 99 -7.87 -17.24 -8.23
C SER A 99 -7.56 -18.60 -8.83
#